data_AF-A0A956W211-F1
#
_entry.id   AF-A0A956W211-F1
#
_cell.length_a   1.000
_cell.length_b   1.000
_cell.length_c   1.000
_cell.angle_alpha   90.00
_cell.angle_beta   90.00
_cell.angle_gamma   90.00
#
_symmetry.space_group_name_H-M   'P 1'
#
loop_
_entity.id
_entity.type
_entity.pdbx_description
1 polymer ?
#
loop_
_entity_poly.entity_id
_entity_poly.type
_entity_poly.pdbx_seq_one_letter_code
_entity_poly.pdbx_strand_id
1 'polypeptide(L)'
;HIATDGETYGHHHRRGEMALAYALDHVESEKLAELVNYGLYLERFPADHEAEIVENTSWSCVHGIERWRTDCGCNSGRPGWNQAWRAPLLAALDWLRDSVEQPFEVAAAELFRDPWEARDSYIDVILDREPGNVSSYLQRFGCEFGEGFDVVRALSLMELQRNAMLMYTSCGWFFDDISGIETVQVIQYAGRVVQLARDVLGLDLEREFSSRLAEARSNVPEQGDGRQVYERHVKGSMVDLRGVAAHFAINSLFEPEAVNGARRTVYPFREEILERELVESGTMKMLLGRSRLVSAVTTEEADVTYGILHFGDHNVSAGVRNYQGVEAYAAMAHDLREAFTRADYP
;
A
#
# COMPACT_ATOMS: atom_id res chain seq x y z
N HIS A 1 -5.03 19.85 -31.56
CA HIS A 1 -4.79 19.39 -30.17
C HIS A 1 -4.20 17.99 -30.19
N ILE A 2 -3.29 17.68 -29.26
CA ILE A 2 -2.73 16.34 -29.03
C ILE A 2 -2.62 16.15 -27.51
N ALA A 3 -3.05 14.99 -27.02
CA ALA A 3 -2.79 14.52 -25.66
C ALA A 3 -2.25 13.10 -25.73
N THR A 4 -1.20 12.82 -24.97
CA THR A 4 -0.51 11.53 -24.91
C THR A 4 0.03 11.32 -23.50
N ASP A 5 0.19 10.06 -23.10
CA ASP A 5 0.83 9.73 -21.83
C ASP A 5 2.30 10.19 -21.85
N GLY A 6 2.79 10.79 -20.77
CA GLY A 6 4.13 11.37 -20.71
C GLY A 6 5.23 10.32 -20.93
N GLU A 7 4.99 9.10 -20.48
CA GLU A 7 5.83 7.92 -20.60
C GLU A 7 6.08 7.53 -22.07
N THR A 8 5.27 8.02 -23.01
CA THR A 8 5.49 7.89 -24.46
C THR A 8 6.88 8.41 -24.83
N TYR A 9 7.33 9.51 -24.22
CA TYR A 9 8.54 10.23 -24.60
C TYR A 9 9.72 9.83 -23.70
N GLY A 10 10.45 8.78 -24.11
CA GLY A 10 11.69 8.34 -23.48
C GLY A 10 11.61 6.98 -22.79
N HIS A 11 10.46 6.64 -22.19
CA HIS A 11 10.25 5.32 -21.57
C HIS A 11 9.79 4.28 -22.61
N HIS A 12 8.63 4.51 -23.25
CA HIS A 12 8.13 3.58 -24.28
C HIS A 12 8.82 3.74 -25.64
N HIS A 13 9.12 4.98 -26.02
CA HIS A 13 9.90 5.26 -27.22
C HIS A 13 11.24 5.89 -26.83
N ARG A 14 12.32 5.10 -26.99
CA ARG A 14 13.68 5.56 -26.75
C ARG A 14 13.97 6.81 -27.59
N ARG A 15 14.46 7.88 -26.94
CA ARG A 15 14.71 9.21 -27.55
C ARG A 15 13.44 9.94 -28.02
N GLY A 16 12.25 9.52 -27.59
CA GLY A 16 11.00 10.21 -27.88
C GLY A 16 10.98 11.64 -27.36
N GLU A 17 11.64 11.90 -26.23
CA GLU A 17 11.85 13.23 -25.67
C GLU A 17 12.66 14.15 -26.59
N MET A 18 13.69 13.61 -27.27
CA MET A 18 14.48 14.36 -28.25
C MET A 18 13.67 14.67 -29.51
N ALA A 19 12.88 13.70 -29.98
CA ALA A 19 12.01 13.89 -31.12
C ALA A 19 10.93 14.95 -30.85
N LEU A 20 10.33 14.92 -29.65
CA LEU A 20 9.38 15.95 -29.21
C LEU A 20 10.05 17.32 -29.14
N ALA A 21 11.21 17.43 -28.49
CA ALA A 21 11.95 18.70 -28.39
C ALA A 21 12.26 19.29 -29.78
N TYR A 22 12.74 18.45 -30.70
CA TYR A 22 13.00 18.88 -32.08
C TYR A 22 11.73 19.30 -32.81
N ALA A 23 10.62 18.57 -32.65
CA ALA A 23 9.36 18.91 -33.28
C ALA A 23 8.82 20.27 -32.79
N LEU A 24 8.91 20.55 -31.48
CA LEU A 24 8.50 21.83 -30.90
C LEU A 24 9.39 22.98 -31.42
N ASP A 25 10.71 22.81 -31.38
CA ASP A 25 11.68 23.78 -31.91
C ASP A 25 11.47 24.06 -33.40
N HIS A 26 11.18 23.03 -34.19
CA HIS A 26 10.89 23.18 -35.62
C HIS A 26 9.61 23.97 -35.86
N VAL A 27 8.53 23.72 -35.10
CA VAL A 27 7.27 24.48 -35.22
C VAL A 27 7.47 25.95 -34.92
N GLU A 28 8.26 26.28 -33.87
CA GLU A 28 8.53 27.66 -33.47
C GLU A 28 9.48 28.38 -34.43
N SER A 29 10.60 27.74 -34.82
CA SER A 29 11.64 28.33 -35.66
C SER A 29 11.15 28.61 -37.09
N GLU A 30 10.39 27.69 -37.67
CA GLU A 30 9.77 27.85 -38.99
C GLU A 30 8.43 28.62 -38.93
N LYS A 31 7.99 29.04 -37.74
CA LYS A 31 6.75 29.79 -37.50
C LYS A 31 5.52 29.10 -38.09
N LEU A 32 5.45 27.77 -37.97
CA LEU A 32 4.36 26.97 -38.53
C LEU A 32 3.05 27.11 -37.73
N ALA A 33 3.16 27.30 -36.43
CA ALA A 33 2.04 27.53 -35.51
C ALA A 33 2.54 28.19 -34.21
N GLU A 34 1.62 28.81 -33.44
CA GLU A 34 1.88 29.22 -32.06
C GLU A 34 1.54 28.06 -31.11
N LEU A 35 2.53 27.62 -30.32
CA LEU A 35 2.33 26.59 -29.30
C LEU A 35 1.70 27.23 -28.06
N VAL A 36 0.44 26.88 -27.77
CA VAL A 36 -0.30 27.40 -26.60
C VAL A 36 -0.97 26.28 -25.84
N ASN A 37 -1.20 26.49 -24.56
CA ASN A 37 -2.05 25.62 -23.75
C ASN A 37 -3.53 26.03 -23.89
N TYR A 38 -4.41 25.19 -23.34
CA TYR A 38 -5.84 25.41 -23.40
C TYR A 38 -6.32 26.67 -22.68
N GLY A 39 -5.73 27.00 -21.52
CA GLY A 39 -6.11 28.20 -20.77
C GLY A 39 -5.90 29.46 -21.59
N LEU A 40 -4.70 29.62 -22.16
CA LEU A 40 -4.36 30.75 -23.02
C LEU A 40 -5.21 30.80 -24.29
N TYR A 41 -5.51 29.64 -24.89
CA TYR A 41 -6.39 29.58 -26.05
C TYR A 41 -7.80 30.08 -25.71
N LEU A 42 -8.40 29.61 -24.61
CA LEU A 42 -9.76 29.97 -24.20
C LEU A 42 -9.89 31.43 -23.73
N GLU A 43 -8.84 32.02 -23.17
CA GLU A 43 -8.81 33.46 -22.86
C GLU A 43 -8.88 34.33 -24.12
N ARG A 44 -8.22 33.91 -25.20
CA ARG A 44 -8.21 34.61 -26.49
C ARG A 44 -9.45 34.30 -27.34
N PHE A 45 -9.97 33.09 -27.21
CA PHE A 45 -11.08 32.55 -27.99
C PHE A 45 -12.10 31.88 -27.06
N PRO A 46 -12.97 32.65 -26.39
CA PRO A 46 -14.01 32.10 -25.53
C PRO A 46 -14.94 31.15 -26.31
N ALA A 47 -15.38 30.08 -25.66
CA ALA A 47 -16.32 29.13 -26.27
C ALA A 47 -17.67 29.79 -26.56
N ASP A 48 -18.14 29.66 -27.79
CA ASP A 48 -19.41 30.20 -28.30
C ASP A 48 -20.40 29.10 -28.71
N HIS A 49 -19.98 27.84 -28.62
CA HIS A 49 -20.79 26.66 -28.93
C HIS A 49 -20.81 25.69 -27.76
N GLU A 50 -21.95 25.01 -27.60
CA GLU A 50 -22.10 23.90 -26.67
C GLU A 50 -21.97 22.58 -27.42
N ALA A 51 -21.36 21.59 -26.76
CA ALA A 51 -21.28 20.23 -27.23
C ALA A 51 -21.74 19.29 -26.13
N GLU A 52 -22.47 18.24 -26.51
CA GLU A 52 -22.87 17.18 -25.60
C GLU A 52 -21.85 16.04 -25.66
N ILE A 53 -21.39 15.58 -24.50
CA ILE A 53 -20.51 14.43 -24.39
C ILE A 53 -21.36 13.18 -24.34
N VAL A 54 -21.02 12.18 -25.16
CA VAL A 54 -21.61 10.85 -25.01
C VAL A 54 -21.10 10.26 -23.70
N GLU A 55 -22.00 10.08 -22.74
CA GLU A 55 -21.70 9.53 -21.42
C GLU A 55 -21.01 8.16 -21.49
N ASN A 56 -20.20 7.85 -20.48
CA ASN A 56 -19.48 6.58 -20.36
C ASN A 56 -18.56 6.26 -21.56
N THR A 57 -18.06 7.27 -22.26
CA THR A 57 -17.04 7.10 -23.31
C THR A 57 -15.63 7.17 -22.74
N SER A 58 -14.64 6.69 -23.50
CA SER A 58 -13.23 6.86 -23.19
C SER A 58 -12.41 7.08 -24.45
N TRP A 59 -11.24 7.68 -24.30
CA TRP A 59 -10.31 7.89 -25.41
C TRP A 59 -9.59 6.62 -25.89
N SER A 60 -9.56 5.56 -25.07
CA SER A 60 -8.72 4.37 -25.27
C SER A 60 -9.51 3.05 -25.40
N CYS A 61 -10.85 3.12 -25.41
CA CYS A 61 -11.71 2.00 -25.69
C CYS A 61 -12.92 2.43 -26.53
N VAL A 62 -13.10 1.79 -27.68
CA VAL A 62 -14.22 2.03 -28.59
C VAL A 62 -15.58 1.62 -28.00
N HIS A 63 -15.55 0.82 -26.93
CA HIS A 63 -16.73 0.39 -26.17
C HIS A 63 -16.96 1.26 -24.93
N GLY A 64 -16.43 2.48 -24.90
CA GLY A 64 -16.59 3.40 -23.79
C GLY A 64 -15.77 3.01 -22.57
N ILE A 65 -16.40 2.90 -21.39
CA ILE A 65 -15.72 2.48 -20.15
C ILE A 65 -15.70 0.97 -19.93
N GLU A 66 -16.23 0.17 -20.87
CA GLU A 66 -16.39 -1.26 -20.69
C GLU A 66 -15.04 -2.00 -20.52
N ARG A 67 -13.93 -1.41 -20.96
CA ARG A 67 -12.57 -1.92 -20.67
C ARG A 67 -12.33 -2.08 -19.17
N TRP A 68 -12.90 -1.24 -18.32
CA TRP A 68 -12.70 -1.29 -16.86
C TRP A 68 -13.82 -2.03 -16.13
N ARG A 69 -14.80 -2.59 -16.85
CA ARG A 69 -16.01 -3.15 -16.24
C ARG A 69 -16.31 -4.58 -16.68
N THR A 70 -16.20 -4.86 -17.98
CA THR A 70 -16.67 -6.12 -18.57
C THR A 70 -15.66 -6.70 -19.56
N ASP A 71 -15.99 -7.88 -20.09
CA ASP A 71 -15.26 -8.49 -21.20
C ASP A 71 -15.67 -7.85 -22.53
N CYS A 72 -15.22 -6.61 -22.76
CA CYS A 72 -15.48 -5.90 -24.01
C CYS A 72 -14.56 -6.34 -25.18
N GLY A 73 -13.74 -7.38 -24.98
CA GLY A 73 -12.77 -7.90 -25.94
C GLY A 73 -11.53 -7.02 -26.14
N CYS A 74 -11.43 -5.85 -25.49
CA CYS A 74 -10.23 -5.02 -25.53
C CYS A 74 -9.17 -5.59 -24.58
N ASN A 75 -8.08 -6.11 -25.16
CA ASN A 75 -6.96 -6.74 -24.48
C ASN A 75 -5.61 -6.25 -25.04
N SER A 76 -4.52 -6.52 -24.33
CA SER A 76 -3.13 -6.23 -24.71
C SER A 76 -2.51 -7.26 -25.67
N GLY A 77 -3.33 -8.07 -26.34
CA GLY A 77 -2.95 -8.83 -27.52
C GLY A 77 -2.59 -10.30 -27.29
N ARG A 78 -3.01 -10.91 -26.17
CA ARG A 78 -2.81 -12.35 -25.91
C ARG A 78 -3.90 -13.21 -26.54
N PRO A 79 -3.60 -14.01 -27.58
CA PRO A 79 -4.62 -14.83 -28.23
C PRO A 79 -5.25 -15.85 -27.28
N GLY A 80 -6.57 -15.97 -27.32
CA GLY A 80 -7.33 -16.93 -26.51
C GLY A 80 -7.61 -16.49 -25.07
N TRP A 81 -7.08 -15.35 -24.63
CA TRP A 81 -7.39 -14.78 -23.31
C TRP A 81 -8.64 -13.91 -23.37
N ASN A 82 -9.37 -13.85 -22.26
CA ASN A 82 -10.60 -13.07 -22.12
C ASN A 82 -10.58 -12.24 -20.83
N GLN A 83 -11.49 -11.27 -20.73
CA GLN A 83 -11.54 -10.31 -19.63
C GLN A 83 -12.79 -10.51 -18.75
N ALA A 84 -13.38 -11.72 -18.77
CA ALA A 84 -14.56 -12.06 -17.98
C ALA A 84 -14.33 -11.98 -16.46
N TRP A 85 -13.07 -11.92 -16.01
CA TRP A 85 -12.71 -11.71 -14.61
C TRP A 85 -13.00 -10.28 -14.09
N ARG A 86 -13.11 -9.27 -14.98
CA ARG A 86 -13.29 -7.87 -14.58
C ARG A 86 -14.59 -7.61 -13.84
N ALA A 87 -15.70 -8.14 -14.34
CA ALA A 87 -17.02 -7.91 -13.76
C ALA A 87 -17.16 -8.56 -12.36
N PRO A 88 -16.76 -9.83 -12.15
CA PRO A 88 -16.76 -10.41 -10.81
C PRO A 88 -15.79 -9.74 -9.84
N LEU A 89 -14.61 -9.30 -10.31
CA LEU A 89 -13.69 -8.52 -9.48
C LEU A 89 -14.34 -7.21 -9.03
N LEU A 90 -14.91 -6.44 -9.97
CA LEU A 90 -15.59 -5.18 -9.65
C LEU A 90 -16.74 -5.40 -8.64
N ALA A 91 -17.55 -6.44 -8.84
CA ALA A 91 -18.63 -6.78 -7.92
C ALA A 91 -18.13 -7.15 -6.51
N ALA A 92 -16.98 -7.83 -6.40
CA ALA A 92 -16.36 -8.14 -5.11
C ALA A 92 -15.85 -6.88 -4.39
N LEU A 93 -15.28 -5.93 -5.15
CA LEU A 93 -14.79 -4.66 -4.63
C LEU A 93 -15.93 -3.72 -4.21
N ASP A 94 -16.99 -3.62 -5.02
CA ASP A 94 -18.20 -2.87 -4.68
C ASP A 94 -18.84 -3.40 -3.40
N TRP A 95 -18.98 -4.72 -3.29
CA TRP A 95 -19.48 -5.34 -2.07
C TRP A 95 -18.60 -5.00 -0.85
N LEU A 96 -17.27 -5.02 -1.00
CA LEU A 96 -16.35 -4.72 0.09
C LEU A 96 -16.45 -3.25 0.52
N ARG A 97 -16.51 -2.31 -0.44
CA ARG A 97 -16.74 -0.88 -0.19
C ARG A 97 -18.03 -0.67 0.60
N ASP A 98 -19.14 -1.20 0.08
CA ASP A 98 -20.46 -1.01 0.67
C ASP A 98 -20.55 -1.65 2.07
N SER A 99 -19.83 -2.75 2.30
CA SER A 99 -19.77 -3.44 3.60
C SER A 99 -19.04 -2.66 4.69
N VAL A 100 -18.17 -1.70 4.32
CA VAL A 100 -17.41 -0.90 5.29
C VAL A 100 -17.90 0.54 5.42
N GLU A 101 -18.72 1.03 4.50
CA GLU A 101 -19.14 2.44 4.42
C GLU A 101 -19.88 2.92 5.67
N GLN A 102 -21.03 2.30 5.99
CA GLN A 102 -21.82 2.65 7.16
C GLN A 102 -21.08 2.35 8.49
N PRO A 103 -20.42 1.19 8.66
CA PRO A 103 -19.62 0.94 9.87
C PRO A 103 -18.48 1.95 10.06
N PHE A 104 -17.82 2.38 8.97
CA PHE A 104 -16.84 3.46 9.01
C PHE A 104 -17.47 4.76 9.50
N GLU A 105 -18.60 5.17 8.93
CA GLU A 105 -19.26 6.42 9.31
C GLU A 105 -19.62 6.45 10.80
N VAL A 106 -20.17 5.36 11.32
CA VAL A 106 -20.48 5.22 12.75
C VAL A 106 -19.23 5.29 13.62
N ALA A 107 -18.19 4.52 13.30
CA ALA A 107 -16.96 4.49 14.09
C ALA A 107 -16.17 5.82 14.01
N ALA A 108 -16.18 6.48 12.86
CA ALA A 108 -15.49 7.74 12.64
C ALA A 108 -16.23 8.92 13.27
N ALA A 109 -17.56 8.89 13.39
CA ALA A 109 -18.33 9.93 14.07
C ALA A 109 -18.00 10.04 15.58
N GLU A 110 -17.42 9.00 16.18
CA GLU A 110 -16.90 9.04 17.55
C GLU A 110 -15.62 9.90 17.66
N LEU A 111 -14.89 10.07 16.56
CA LEU A 111 -13.55 10.69 16.54
C LEU A 111 -13.50 11.99 15.73
N PHE A 112 -14.41 12.17 14.78
CA PHE A 112 -14.41 13.31 13.83
C PHE A 112 -15.75 14.02 13.82
N ARG A 113 -15.72 15.35 13.67
CA ARG A 113 -16.93 16.19 13.62
C ARG A 113 -17.75 15.91 12.37
N ASP A 114 -17.06 15.73 11.25
CA ASP A 114 -17.58 15.28 9.96
C ASP A 114 -16.62 14.21 9.40
N PRO A 115 -16.99 12.92 9.46
CA PRO A 115 -16.16 11.84 8.95
C PRO A 115 -15.80 11.95 7.47
N TRP A 116 -16.70 12.48 6.65
CA TRP A 116 -16.53 12.55 5.20
C TRP A 116 -15.67 13.74 4.79
N GLU A 117 -15.84 14.90 5.43
CA GLU A 117 -14.94 16.04 5.26
C GLU A 117 -13.51 15.69 5.74
N ALA A 118 -13.41 14.96 6.85
CA ALA A 118 -12.13 14.46 7.36
C ALA A 118 -11.45 13.53 6.34
N ARG A 119 -12.21 12.58 5.75
CA ARG A 119 -11.71 11.69 4.69
C ARG A 119 -11.17 12.48 3.50
N ASP A 120 -11.93 13.44 2.97
CA ASP A 120 -11.53 14.20 1.78
C ASP A 120 -10.31 15.06 2.05
N SER A 121 -10.22 15.61 3.26
CA SER A 121 -9.07 16.41 3.70
C SER A 121 -7.86 15.56 4.08
N TYR A 122 -7.99 14.23 4.14
CA TYR A 122 -6.88 13.33 4.51
C TYR A 122 -5.73 13.34 3.49
N ILE A 123 -5.95 13.88 2.28
CA ILE A 123 -4.89 14.13 1.31
C ILE A 123 -3.75 14.99 1.91
N ASP A 124 -4.06 15.94 2.78
CA ASP A 124 -3.05 16.79 3.44
C ASP A 124 -2.07 15.95 4.28
N VAL A 125 -2.58 14.90 4.94
CA VAL A 125 -1.76 13.96 5.72
C VAL A 125 -1.00 13.00 4.81
N ILE A 126 -1.59 12.57 3.69
CA ILE A 126 -0.92 11.68 2.74
C ILE A 126 0.31 12.38 2.12
N LEU A 127 0.18 13.67 1.80
CA LEU A 127 1.25 14.47 1.20
C LEU A 127 2.34 14.85 2.22
N ASP A 128 1.97 15.03 3.49
CA ASP A 128 2.91 15.32 4.57
C ASP A 128 2.54 14.57 5.87
N ARG A 129 3.32 13.55 6.21
CA ARG A 129 3.12 12.72 7.41
C ARG A 129 3.92 13.18 8.63
N GLU A 130 4.49 14.38 8.59
CA GLU A 130 5.22 14.89 9.74
C GLU A 130 4.28 15.10 10.95
N PRO A 131 4.73 14.82 12.19
CA PRO A 131 3.87 14.83 13.38
C PRO A 131 3.08 16.12 13.58
N GLY A 132 3.68 17.28 13.20
CA GLY A 132 3.01 18.57 13.29
C GLY A 132 1.82 18.72 12.33
N ASN A 133 1.94 18.20 11.10
CA ASN A 133 0.84 18.23 10.12
C ASN A 133 -0.29 17.29 10.54
N VAL A 134 0.06 16.06 10.97
CA VAL A 134 -0.90 15.09 11.52
C VAL A 134 -1.67 15.67 12.71
N SER A 135 -0.97 16.29 13.66
CA SER A 135 -1.61 16.93 14.81
C SER A 135 -2.51 18.09 14.39
N SER A 136 -2.13 18.88 13.38
CA SER A 136 -2.94 20.00 12.87
C SER A 136 -4.22 19.51 12.20
N TYR A 137 -4.13 18.44 11.41
CA TYR A 137 -5.28 17.76 10.82
C TYR A 137 -6.25 17.25 11.89
N LEU A 138 -5.74 16.52 12.90
CA LEU A 138 -6.58 15.99 13.98
C LEU A 138 -7.19 17.09 14.84
N GLN A 139 -6.49 18.20 15.07
CA GLN A 139 -7.04 19.35 15.78
C GLN A 139 -8.19 20.02 14.99
N ARG A 140 -8.05 20.07 13.66
CA ARG A 140 -9.05 20.67 12.77
C ARG A 140 -10.33 19.83 12.69
N PHE A 141 -10.20 18.53 12.42
CA PHE A 141 -11.33 17.65 12.13
C PHE A 141 -11.79 16.79 13.30
N GLY A 142 -10.91 16.53 14.28
CA GLY A 142 -11.20 15.70 15.43
C GLY A 142 -12.21 16.31 16.39
N CYS A 143 -13.08 15.46 16.93
CA CYS A 143 -13.92 15.76 18.08
C CYS A 143 -13.03 15.80 19.33
N GLU A 144 -13.05 16.93 20.04
CA GLU A 144 -12.39 17.08 21.35
C GLU A 144 -10.93 16.57 21.39
N PHE A 145 -10.17 16.78 20.30
CA PHE A 145 -8.79 16.31 20.19
C PHE A 145 -7.93 16.80 21.37
N GLY A 146 -7.34 15.84 22.10
CA GLY A 146 -6.63 16.09 23.36
C GLY A 146 -6.19 14.80 24.05
N GLU A 147 -6.04 14.85 25.37
CA GLU A 147 -5.63 13.69 26.17
C GLU A 147 -6.68 12.57 26.09
N GLY A 148 -6.25 11.36 25.75
CA GLY A 148 -7.13 10.19 25.59
C GLY A 148 -7.76 10.04 24.19
N PHE A 149 -7.50 10.95 23.25
CA PHE A 149 -7.93 10.78 21.87
C PHE A 149 -7.22 9.60 21.20
N ASP A 150 -7.98 8.70 20.57
CA ASP A 150 -7.45 7.53 19.89
C ASP A 150 -6.93 7.87 18.49
N VAL A 151 -5.72 8.40 18.45
CA VAL A 151 -5.03 8.80 17.20
C VAL A 151 -4.86 7.62 16.25
N VAL A 152 -4.52 6.43 16.79
CA VAL A 152 -4.26 5.24 15.99
C VAL A 152 -5.52 4.79 15.27
N ARG A 153 -6.64 4.71 15.99
CA ARG A 153 -7.94 4.36 15.39
C ARG A 153 -8.39 5.43 14.39
N ALA A 154 -8.22 6.71 14.71
CA ALA A 154 -8.59 7.81 13.82
C ALA A 154 -7.86 7.73 12.46
N LEU A 155 -6.53 7.57 12.47
CA LEU A 155 -5.74 7.45 11.24
C LEU A 155 -6.00 6.13 10.51
N SER A 156 -6.23 5.05 11.24
CA SER A 156 -6.54 3.74 10.65
C SER A 156 -7.89 3.73 9.92
N LEU A 157 -8.90 4.43 10.43
CA LEU A 157 -10.18 4.65 9.75
C LEU A 157 -10.00 5.45 8.44
N MET A 158 -9.11 6.46 8.44
CA MET A 158 -8.80 7.20 7.21
C MET A 158 -8.08 6.33 6.18
N GLU A 159 -7.13 5.50 6.62
CA GLU A 159 -6.46 4.54 5.73
C GLU A 159 -7.41 3.45 5.21
N LEU A 160 -8.44 3.08 5.98
CA LEU A 160 -9.48 2.15 5.51
C LEU A 160 -10.20 2.74 4.29
N GLN A 161 -10.66 3.99 4.38
CA GLN A 161 -11.32 4.67 3.26
C GLN A 161 -10.37 4.94 2.10
N ARG A 162 -9.12 5.32 2.39
CA ARG A 162 -8.09 5.49 1.37
C ARG A 162 -7.89 4.22 0.55
N ASN A 163 -7.76 3.07 1.20
CA ASN A 163 -7.59 1.79 0.50
C ASN A 163 -8.88 1.35 -0.24
N ALA A 164 -10.06 1.69 0.30
CA ALA A 164 -11.33 1.48 -0.40
C ALA A 164 -11.44 2.31 -1.69
N MET A 165 -10.76 3.46 -1.79
CA MET A 165 -10.63 4.22 -3.04
C MET A 165 -9.51 3.66 -3.94
N LEU A 166 -8.33 3.35 -3.37
CA LEU A 166 -7.17 2.86 -4.14
C LEU A 166 -7.43 1.51 -4.83
N MET A 167 -8.30 0.68 -4.25
CA MET A 167 -8.73 -0.57 -4.87
C MET A 167 -9.57 -0.36 -6.13
N TYR A 168 -9.73 0.86 -6.67
CA TYR A 168 -10.32 1.16 -7.98
C TYR A 168 -9.31 1.77 -8.98
N THR A 169 -7.99 1.65 -8.71
CA THR A 169 -6.93 2.19 -9.57
C THR A 169 -6.96 1.58 -10.97
N SER A 170 -7.39 2.36 -11.97
CA SER A 170 -7.78 1.89 -13.31
C SER A 170 -6.77 1.00 -14.06
N CYS A 171 -5.47 1.12 -13.78
CA CYS A 171 -4.43 0.23 -14.33
C CYS A 171 -4.70 -1.25 -14.05
N GLY A 172 -5.30 -1.58 -12.90
CA GLY A 172 -5.64 -2.96 -12.52
C GLY A 172 -6.72 -3.63 -13.36
N TRP A 173 -7.32 -2.92 -14.32
CA TRP A 173 -8.29 -3.49 -15.27
C TRP A 173 -7.80 -3.44 -16.71
N PHE A 174 -6.71 -2.71 -16.98
CA PHE A 174 -6.30 -2.42 -18.34
C PHE A 174 -5.74 -3.65 -19.07
N PHE A 175 -5.03 -4.50 -18.34
CA PHE A 175 -4.31 -5.67 -18.86
C PHE A 175 -5.16 -6.95 -18.87
N ASP A 176 -4.54 -8.05 -19.27
CA ASP A 176 -5.27 -9.24 -19.74
C ASP A 176 -5.77 -10.16 -18.62
N ASP A 177 -5.19 -10.11 -17.41
CA ASP A 177 -5.43 -11.12 -16.38
C ASP A 177 -5.52 -10.60 -14.95
N ILE A 178 -6.32 -11.29 -14.13
CA ILE A 178 -6.46 -11.02 -12.70
C ILE A 178 -5.19 -11.28 -11.89
N SER A 179 -4.30 -12.17 -12.36
CA SER A 179 -3.01 -12.42 -11.72
C SER A 179 -1.90 -11.46 -12.17
N GLY A 180 -2.22 -10.45 -12.99
CA GLY A 180 -1.28 -9.40 -13.39
C GLY A 180 -0.86 -8.54 -12.19
N ILE A 181 0.33 -7.94 -12.25
CA ILE A 181 0.89 -7.18 -11.10
C ILE A 181 0.00 -5.99 -10.72
N GLU A 182 -0.63 -5.34 -11.70
CA GLU A 182 -1.52 -4.20 -11.51
C GLU A 182 -2.82 -4.63 -10.84
N THR A 183 -3.41 -5.74 -11.27
CA THR A 183 -4.63 -6.28 -10.67
C THR A 183 -4.36 -6.82 -9.28
N VAL A 184 -3.23 -7.49 -9.07
CA VAL A 184 -2.80 -7.95 -7.74
C VAL A 184 -2.63 -6.76 -6.80
N GLN A 185 -2.06 -5.63 -7.25
CA GLN A 185 -1.95 -4.41 -6.44
C GLN A 185 -3.33 -3.87 -6.00
N VAL A 186 -4.33 -3.90 -6.88
CA VAL A 186 -5.72 -3.57 -6.54
C VAL A 186 -6.28 -4.50 -5.46
N ILE A 187 -6.05 -5.80 -5.61
CA ILE A 187 -6.49 -6.80 -4.62
C ILE A 187 -5.71 -6.63 -3.30
N GLN A 188 -4.47 -6.16 -3.32
CA GLN A 188 -3.72 -5.81 -2.10
C GLN A 188 -4.35 -4.63 -1.35
N TYR A 189 -4.80 -3.60 -2.06
CA TYR A 189 -5.57 -2.51 -1.42
C TYR A 189 -6.87 -3.04 -0.80
N ALA A 190 -7.61 -3.89 -1.50
CA ALA A 190 -8.80 -4.54 -0.95
C ALA A 190 -8.47 -5.42 0.28
N GLY A 191 -7.35 -6.15 0.23
CA GLY A 191 -6.83 -6.91 1.35
C GLY A 191 -6.53 -6.03 2.57
N ARG A 192 -6.00 -4.82 2.35
CA ARG A 192 -5.78 -3.84 3.42
C ARG A 192 -7.10 -3.31 4.00
N VAL A 193 -8.14 -3.13 3.18
CA VAL A 193 -9.50 -2.81 3.68
C VAL A 193 -10.02 -3.93 4.57
N VAL A 194 -9.91 -5.19 4.16
CA VAL A 194 -10.33 -6.36 4.97
C VAL A 194 -9.59 -6.39 6.31
N GLN A 195 -8.28 -6.14 6.31
CA GLN A 195 -7.47 -6.09 7.53
C GLN A 195 -7.94 -4.96 8.46
N LEU A 196 -8.03 -3.73 7.95
CA LEU A 196 -8.45 -2.59 8.76
C LEU A 196 -9.88 -2.72 9.25
N ALA A 197 -10.79 -3.27 8.46
CA ALA A 197 -12.17 -3.52 8.88
C ALA A 197 -12.23 -4.47 10.08
N ARG A 198 -11.38 -5.51 10.11
CA ARG A 198 -11.24 -6.37 11.28
C ARG A 198 -10.68 -5.60 12.48
N ASP A 199 -9.61 -4.86 12.27
CA ASP A 199 -8.83 -4.25 13.36
C ASP A 199 -9.56 -3.06 14.03
N VAL A 200 -10.24 -2.21 13.26
CA VAL A 200 -10.85 -0.97 13.79
C VAL A 200 -12.38 -0.94 13.75
N LEU A 201 -13.03 -1.85 13.02
CA LEU A 201 -14.49 -1.98 12.97
C LEU A 201 -14.98 -3.32 13.58
N GLY A 202 -14.09 -4.27 13.87
CA GLY A 202 -14.45 -5.59 14.37
C GLY A 202 -15.18 -6.47 13.34
N LEU A 203 -15.04 -6.17 12.04
CA LEU A 203 -15.73 -6.87 10.97
C LEU A 203 -14.82 -7.92 10.31
N ASP A 204 -15.19 -9.20 10.41
CA ASP A 204 -14.49 -10.27 9.71
C ASP A 204 -15.08 -10.51 8.31
N LEU A 205 -14.59 -9.75 7.33
CA LEU A 205 -15.07 -9.77 5.94
C LEU A 205 -14.29 -10.72 5.03
N GLU A 206 -13.19 -11.31 5.52
CA GLU A 206 -12.21 -12.02 4.70
C GLU A 206 -12.80 -13.23 3.98
N ARG A 207 -13.63 -14.02 4.69
CA ARG A 207 -14.23 -15.24 4.14
C ARG A 207 -15.17 -14.94 2.98
N GLU A 208 -16.03 -13.94 3.14
CA GLU A 208 -17.01 -13.55 2.12
C GLU A 208 -16.32 -12.87 0.93
N PHE A 209 -15.34 -11.99 1.20
CA PHE A 209 -14.52 -11.37 0.17
C PHE A 209 -13.82 -12.42 -0.71
N SER A 210 -13.14 -13.37 -0.07
CA SER A 210 -12.45 -14.48 -0.74
C SER A 210 -13.43 -15.34 -1.56
N SER A 211 -14.63 -15.61 -1.04
CA SER A 211 -15.65 -16.35 -1.78
C SER A 211 -16.08 -15.62 -3.06
N ARG A 212 -16.25 -14.30 -3.01
CA ARG A 212 -16.64 -13.48 -4.18
C ARG A 212 -15.52 -13.41 -5.22
N LEU A 213 -14.27 -13.26 -4.78
CA LEU A 213 -13.12 -13.27 -5.68
C LEU A 213 -12.97 -14.58 -6.47
N ALA A 214 -13.46 -15.72 -5.95
CA ALA A 214 -13.38 -17.00 -6.65
C ALA A 214 -14.18 -17.04 -7.97
N GLU A 215 -15.10 -16.10 -8.20
CA GLU A 215 -15.83 -15.97 -9.45
C GLU A 215 -14.96 -15.38 -10.59
N ALA A 216 -13.94 -14.61 -10.25
CA ALA A 216 -13.01 -14.04 -11.20
C ALA A 216 -11.95 -15.10 -11.59
N ARG A 217 -12.04 -15.64 -12.81
CA ARG A 217 -11.12 -16.69 -13.31
C ARG A 217 -9.91 -16.10 -14.01
N SER A 218 -8.72 -16.58 -13.66
CA SER A 218 -7.50 -16.28 -14.41
C SER A 218 -7.49 -17.07 -15.73
N ASN A 219 -6.93 -16.45 -16.76
CA ASN A 219 -6.53 -17.06 -18.02
C ASN A 219 -5.30 -17.97 -17.85
N VAL A 220 -4.58 -17.88 -16.73
CA VAL A 220 -3.42 -18.70 -16.41
C VAL A 220 -3.87 -19.88 -15.53
N PRO A 221 -3.85 -21.13 -16.04
CA PRO A 221 -4.38 -22.29 -15.31
C PRO A 221 -3.73 -22.50 -13.94
N GLU A 222 -2.44 -22.21 -13.83
CA GLU A 222 -1.69 -22.35 -12.58
C GLU A 222 -2.18 -21.37 -11.51
N GLN A 223 -2.68 -20.19 -11.91
CA GLN A 223 -3.15 -19.14 -10.99
C GLN A 223 -4.59 -19.37 -10.53
N GLY A 224 -5.41 -20.06 -11.33
CA GLY A 224 -6.75 -20.50 -10.94
C GLY A 224 -7.77 -19.36 -10.91
N ASP A 225 -8.23 -18.97 -9.72
CA ASP A 225 -9.24 -17.92 -9.52
C ASP A 225 -8.77 -16.82 -8.57
N GLY A 226 -9.55 -15.73 -8.48
CA GLY A 226 -9.22 -14.56 -7.67
C GLY A 226 -8.99 -14.87 -6.20
N ARG A 227 -9.63 -15.91 -5.63
CA ARG A 227 -9.32 -16.40 -4.29
C ARG A 227 -7.92 -16.96 -4.20
N GLN A 228 -7.53 -17.82 -5.13
CA GLN A 228 -6.17 -18.39 -5.15
C GLN A 228 -5.12 -17.31 -5.39
N VAL A 229 -5.43 -16.31 -6.23
CA VAL A 229 -4.59 -15.13 -6.41
C VAL A 229 -4.43 -14.35 -5.10
N TYR A 230 -5.53 -14.08 -4.39
CA TYR A 230 -5.53 -13.43 -3.08
C TYR A 230 -4.68 -14.20 -2.05
N GLU A 231 -4.91 -15.52 -1.92
CA GLU A 231 -4.19 -16.37 -0.98
C GLU A 231 -2.67 -16.39 -1.23
N ARG A 232 -2.26 -16.44 -2.50
CA ARG A 232 -0.83 -16.56 -2.86
C ARG A 232 -0.09 -15.25 -2.88
N HIS A 233 -0.70 -14.19 -3.44
CA HIS A 233 -0.01 -12.94 -3.77
C HIS A 233 -0.37 -11.78 -2.85
N VAL A 234 -1.44 -11.91 -2.05
CA VAL A 234 -1.92 -10.81 -1.19
C VAL A 234 -1.75 -11.12 0.28
N LYS A 235 -2.17 -12.30 0.75
CA LYS A 235 -2.09 -12.64 2.19
C LYS A 235 -0.65 -12.58 2.72
N GLY A 236 0.32 -13.07 1.96
CA GLY A 236 1.73 -13.03 2.34
C GLY A 236 2.34 -11.62 2.36
N SER A 237 1.71 -10.64 1.69
CA SER A 237 2.15 -9.25 1.67
C SER A 237 1.58 -8.43 2.83
N MET A 238 0.61 -8.97 3.58
CA MET A 238 0.08 -8.32 4.79
C MET A 238 1.11 -8.43 5.91
N VAL A 239 1.66 -7.29 6.33
CA VAL A 239 2.64 -7.21 7.42
C VAL A 239 2.04 -6.47 8.60
N ASP A 240 2.23 -7.03 9.79
CA ASP A 240 1.98 -6.36 11.07
C ASP A 240 3.30 -5.79 11.63
N LEU A 241 3.23 -5.02 12.71
CA LEU A 241 4.44 -4.46 13.34
C LEU A 241 5.39 -5.55 13.85
N ARG A 242 4.92 -6.76 14.13
CA ARG A 242 5.79 -7.90 14.52
C ARG A 242 6.58 -8.44 13.33
N GLY A 243 5.98 -8.57 12.16
CA GLY A 243 6.66 -8.93 10.92
C GLY A 243 7.69 -7.88 10.51
N VAL A 244 7.33 -6.60 10.65
CA VAL A 244 8.26 -5.47 10.46
C VAL A 244 9.41 -5.53 11.46
N ALA A 245 9.13 -5.82 12.73
CA ALA A 245 10.15 -6.01 13.75
C ALA A 245 11.09 -7.18 13.43
N ALA A 246 10.57 -8.30 12.92
CA ALA A 246 11.41 -9.41 12.47
C ALA A 246 12.35 -8.99 11.34
N HIS A 247 11.87 -8.18 10.40
CA HIS A 247 12.71 -7.64 9.33
C HIS A 247 13.83 -6.74 9.87
N PHE A 248 13.50 -5.77 10.72
CA PHE A 248 14.51 -4.90 11.35
C PHE A 248 15.52 -5.68 12.18
N ALA A 249 15.05 -6.65 12.97
CA ALA A 249 15.89 -7.48 13.81
C ALA A 249 16.88 -8.28 12.96
N ILE A 250 16.43 -8.95 11.89
CA ILE A 250 17.29 -9.73 10.99
C ILE A 250 18.35 -8.82 10.35
N ASN A 251 17.98 -7.62 9.90
CA ASN A 251 18.92 -6.67 9.33
C ASN A 251 19.94 -6.16 10.36
N SER A 252 19.57 -6.01 11.65
CA SER A 252 20.49 -5.61 12.73
C SER A 252 21.69 -6.53 12.91
N LEU A 253 21.61 -7.76 12.40
CA LEU A 253 22.73 -8.72 12.41
C LEU A 253 23.83 -8.31 11.42
N PHE A 254 23.44 -7.68 10.32
CA PHE A 254 24.32 -7.36 9.18
C PHE A 254 24.65 -5.87 9.07
N GLU A 255 24.00 -5.02 9.86
CA GLU A 255 24.22 -3.57 9.90
C GLU A 255 25.14 -3.18 11.07
N PRO A 256 26.38 -2.74 10.82
CA PRO A 256 27.29 -2.26 11.86
C PRO A 256 26.77 -1.03 12.63
N GLU A 257 25.92 -0.22 11.98
CA GLU A 257 25.34 1.00 12.54
C GLU A 257 24.14 0.73 13.46
N ALA A 258 23.65 -0.52 13.51
CA ALA A 258 22.60 -0.93 14.43
C ALA A 258 23.16 -1.02 15.86
N VAL A 259 23.21 0.11 16.58
CA VAL A 259 23.68 0.22 17.96
C VAL A 259 22.57 0.71 18.90
N ASN A 260 22.78 0.62 20.22
CA ASN A 260 21.83 1.14 21.20
C ASN A 260 21.57 2.63 20.98
N GLY A 261 20.30 3.03 20.94
CA GLY A 261 19.84 4.38 20.65
C GLY A 261 19.82 4.74 19.15
N ALA A 262 20.24 3.83 18.26
CA ALA A 262 20.12 4.07 16.82
C ALA A 262 18.65 4.13 16.40
N ARG A 263 18.38 5.02 15.45
CA ARG A 263 17.07 5.17 14.83
C ARG A 263 17.16 4.84 13.36
N ARG A 264 16.32 3.92 12.90
CA ARG A 264 16.31 3.41 11.53
C ARG A 264 14.94 3.64 10.92
N THR A 265 14.89 3.85 9.61
CA THR A 265 13.65 4.06 8.87
C THR A 265 13.65 3.21 7.62
N VAL A 266 12.58 2.43 7.43
CA VAL A 266 12.35 1.62 6.23
C VAL A 266 10.91 1.88 5.78
N TYR A 267 10.76 2.56 4.64
CA TYR A 267 9.47 3.03 4.12
C TYR A 267 8.67 3.79 5.22
N PRO A 268 7.43 3.43 5.64
CA PRO A 268 6.76 4.20 6.69
C PRO A 268 7.16 3.77 8.11
N PHE A 269 8.03 2.77 8.29
CA PHE A 269 8.31 2.23 9.62
C PHE A 269 9.58 2.84 10.18
N ARG A 270 9.49 3.30 11.43
CA ARG A 270 10.60 3.83 12.20
C ARG A 270 10.89 2.88 13.36
N GLU A 271 12.14 2.58 13.60
CA GLU A 271 12.57 1.75 14.72
C GLU A 271 13.60 2.52 15.56
N GLU A 272 13.46 2.44 16.88
CA GLU A 272 14.45 2.86 17.86
C GLU A 272 14.97 1.62 18.61
N ILE A 273 16.28 1.36 18.51
CA ILE A 273 16.93 0.26 19.22
C ILE A 273 17.13 0.67 20.67
N LEU A 274 16.39 0.04 21.59
CA LEU A 274 16.47 0.33 23.02
C LEU A 274 17.59 -0.46 23.68
N GLU A 275 17.74 -1.72 23.28
CA GLU A 275 18.77 -2.61 23.81
C GLU A 275 19.21 -3.59 22.71
N ARG A 276 20.51 -3.86 22.67
CA ARG A 276 21.14 -4.73 21.70
C ARG A 276 22.39 -5.35 22.31
N GLU A 277 22.49 -6.66 22.16
CA GLU A 277 23.65 -7.45 22.54
C GLU A 277 23.97 -8.47 21.45
N LEU A 278 25.13 -8.32 20.82
CA LEU A 278 25.66 -9.27 19.86
C LEU A 278 26.74 -10.11 20.54
N VAL A 279 26.57 -11.43 20.51
CA VAL A 279 27.54 -12.41 20.99
C VAL A 279 28.01 -13.23 19.80
N GLU A 280 29.33 -13.34 19.64
CA GLU A 280 29.95 -14.11 18.55
C GLU A 280 30.76 -15.28 19.10
N SER A 281 30.65 -16.44 18.44
CA SER A 281 31.43 -17.64 18.75
C SER A 281 31.83 -18.32 17.44
N GLY A 282 33.08 -18.13 17.01
CA GLY A 282 33.55 -18.58 15.70
C GLY A 282 32.81 -17.89 14.57
N THR A 283 32.15 -18.66 13.70
CA THR A 283 31.29 -18.14 12.61
C THR A 283 29.85 -17.89 13.04
N MET A 284 29.49 -18.30 14.26
CA MET A 284 28.13 -18.17 14.77
C MET A 284 27.93 -16.84 15.46
N LYS A 285 26.74 -16.28 15.30
CA LYS A 285 26.33 -15.03 15.94
C LYS A 285 24.97 -15.22 16.61
N MET A 286 24.85 -14.65 17.79
CA MET A 286 23.58 -14.51 18.49
C MET A 286 23.33 -13.04 18.77
N LEU A 287 22.16 -12.55 18.39
CA LEU A 287 21.73 -11.18 18.64
C LEU A 287 20.49 -11.20 19.53
N LEU A 288 20.58 -10.55 20.68
CA LEU A 288 19.45 -10.27 21.56
C LEU A 288 19.16 -8.77 21.49
N GLY A 289 17.89 -8.40 21.52
CA GLY A 289 17.55 -6.99 21.57
C GLY A 289 16.11 -6.68 21.94
N ARG A 290 15.90 -5.39 22.19
CA ARG A 290 14.62 -4.75 22.41
C ARG A 290 14.55 -3.51 21.53
N SER A 291 13.42 -3.30 20.87
CA SER A 291 13.23 -2.14 20.01
C SER A 291 11.81 -1.62 20.10
N ARG A 292 11.65 -0.32 19.90
CA ARG A 292 10.35 0.32 19.72
C ARG A 292 10.16 0.60 18.24
N LEU A 293 9.04 0.15 17.68
CA LEU A 293 8.64 0.41 16.31
C LEU A 293 7.45 1.33 16.28
N VAL A 294 7.41 2.20 15.26
CA VAL A 294 6.31 3.13 15.01
C VAL A 294 5.97 3.12 13.52
N SER A 295 4.68 3.02 13.22
CA SER A 295 4.15 3.26 11.88
C SER A 295 3.96 4.76 11.66
N ALA A 296 4.63 5.36 10.68
CA ALA A 296 4.39 6.76 10.29
C ALA A 296 3.03 6.96 9.61
N VAL A 297 2.33 5.88 9.25
CA VAL A 297 1.01 5.95 8.63
C VAL A 297 -0.09 6.11 9.68
N THR A 298 -0.06 5.24 10.70
CA THR A 298 -1.12 5.11 11.71
C THR A 298 -0.71 5.58 13.09
N THR A 299 0.57 5.90 13.31
CA THR A 299 1.19 6.16 14.63
C THR A 299 1.13 4.99 15.59
N GLU A 300 0.72 3.80 15.12
CA GLU A 300 0.74 2.57 15.91
C GLU A 300 2.17 2.25 16.35
N GLU A 301 2.32 1.92 17.64
CA GLU A 301 3.61 1.58 18.24
C GLU A 301 3.64 0.13 18.73
N ALA A 302 4.80 -0.50 18.62
CA ALA A 302 5.06 -1.81 19.21
C ALA A 302 6.41 -1.80 19.94
N ASP A 303 6.40 -2.20 21.21
CA ASP A 303 7.61 -2.53 21.97
C ASP A 303 7.84 -4.04 21.86
N VAL A 304 8.98 -4.42 21.30
CA VAL A 304 9.28 -5.80 20.95
C VAL A 304 10.63 -6.23 21.52
N THR A 305 10.73 -7.52 21.81
CA THR A 305 12.00 -8.20 22.08
C THR A 305 12.24 -9.26 21.03
N TYR A 306 13.50 -9.45 20.68
CA TYR A 306 13.91 -10.42 19.69
C TYR A 306 15.17 -11.16 20.08
N GLY A 307 15.28 -12.38 19.56
CA GLY A 307 16.47 -13.21 19.60
C GLY A 307 16.73 -13.77 18.21
N ILE A 308 17.97 -13.63 17.74
CA ILE A 308 18.39 -14.11 16.42
C ILE A 308 19.62 -14.97 16.59
N LEU A 309 19.62 -16.10 15.89
CA LEU A 309 20.74 -17.03 15.79
C LEU A 309 21.13 -17.14 14.33
N HIS A 310 22.41 -16.92 14.05
CA HIS A 310 23.02 -17.12 12.75
C HIS A 310 24.12 -18.16 12.89
N PHE A 311 23.93 -19.30 12.23
CA PHE A 311 24.84 -20.44 12.31
C PHE A 311 26.01 -20.36 11.31
N GLY A 312 26.15 -19.24 10.59
CA GLY A 312 26.99 -19.12 9.40
C GLY A 312 26.19 -19.30 8.12
N ASP A 313 26.82 -18.92 6.99
CA ASP A 313 26.23 -18.97 5.64
C ASP A 313 24.82 -18.35 5.59
N HIS A 314 23.83 -19.12 5.12
CA HIS A 314 22.45 -18.68 4.89
C HIS A 314 21.46 -19.08 6.00
N ASN A 315 21.95 -19.62 7.13
CA ASN A 315 21.10 -20.17 8.18
C ASN A 315 20.84 -19.14 9.29
N VAL A 316 19.71 -18.43 9.17
CA VAL A 316 19.22 -17.46 10.17
C VAL A 316 17.92 -17.97 10.78
N SER A 317 17.85 -17.99 12.11
CA SER A 317 16.62 -18.21 12.86
C SER A 317 16.32 -16.97 13.70
N ALA A 318 15.12 -16.43 13.59
CA ALA A 318 14.70 -15.23 14.30
C ALA A 318 13.39 -15.49 15.06
N GLY A 319 13.37 -15.11 16.33
CA GLY A 319 12.16 -15.06 17.15
C GLY A 319 11.89 -13.63 17.58
N VAL A 320 10.65 -13.18 17.42
CA VAL A 320 10.18 -11.86 17.85
C VAL A 320 8.90 -12.00 18.65
N ARG A 321 8.78 -11.23 19.73
CA ARG A 321 7.54 -11.13 20.51
C ARG A 321 7.37 -9.72 21.06
N ASN A 322 6.14 -9.37 21.43
CA ASN A 322 5.90 -8.15 22.19
C ASN A 322 6.66 -8.21 23.51
N TYR A 323 7.14 -7.06 23.99
CA TYR A 323 7.80 -6.95 25.27
C TYR A 323 6.85 -7.33 26.41
N GLN A 324 7.29 -8.25 27.27
CA GLN A 324 6.49 -8.81 28.37
C GLN A 324 7.06 -8.46 29.75
N GLY A 325 7.86 -7.39 29.85
CA GLY A 325 8.51 -6.95 31.09
C GLY A 325 9.96 -7.42 31.22
N VAL A 326 10.64 -6.87 32.23
CA VAL A 326 12.08 -7.03 32.44
C VAL A 326 12.42 -8.48 32.78
N GLU A 327 11.63 -9.12 33.63
CA GLU A 327 11.85 -10.49 34.09
C GLU A 327 11.73 -11.48 32.93
N ALA A 328 10.69 -11.34 32.10
CA ALA A 328 10.48 -12.20 30.94
C ALA A 328 11.58 -12.04 29.89
N TYR A 329 12.10 -10.83 29.71
CA TYR A 329 13.22 -10.57 28.82
C TYR A 329 14.54 -11.13 29.37
N ALA A 330 14.81 -10.92 30.66
CA ALA A 330 16.01 -11.45 31.32
C ALA A 330 16.05 -12.99 31.29
N ALA A 331 14.91 -13.65 31.53
CA ALA A 331 14.79 -15.11 31.44
C ALA A 331 15.09 -15.60 30.02
N MET A 332 14.45 -15.02 28.99
CA MET A 332 14.70 -15.36 27.59
C MET A 332 16.17 -15.15 27.20
N ALA A 333 16.76 -14.02 27.61
CA ALA A 333 18.16 -13.72 27.34
C ALA A 333 19.11 -14.70 28.05
N HIS A 334 18.76 -15.14 29.27
CA HIS A 334 19.51 -16.15 30.00
C HIS A 334 19.47 -17.50 29.27
N ASP A 335 18.28 -17.99 28.95
CA ASP A 335 18.06 -19.28 28.30
C ASP A 335 18.78 -19.35 26.93
N LEU A 336 18.66 -18.29 26.11
CA LEU A 336 19.32 -18.22 24.81
C LEU A 336 20.86 -18.17 24.95
N ARG A 337 21.39 -17.40 25.91
CA ARG A 337 22.84 -17.36 26.17
C ARG A 337 23.37 -18.70 26.66
N GLU A 338 22.64 -19.38 27.55
CA GLU A 338 23.07 -20.67 28.09
C GLU A 338 23.11 -21.72 26.99
N ALA A 339 22.07 -21.83 26.17
CA ALA A 339 22.03 -22.71 25.01
C ALA A 339 23.16 -22.40 24.03
N PHE A 340 23.40 -21.11 23.73
CA PHE A 340 24.46 -20.67 22.82
C PHE A 340 25.87 -20.97 23.35
N THR A 341 26.09 -20.85 24.65
CA THR A 341 27.41 -21.11 25.24
C THR A 341 27.72 -22.61 25.31
N ARG A 342 26.68 -23.44 25.51
CA ARG A 342 26.81 -24.91 25.61
C ARG A 342 26.90 -25.62 24.26
N ALA A 343 26.76 -24.88 23.15
CA ALA A 343 26.58 -25.43 21.81
C ALA A 343 25.42 -26.43 21.71
N ASP A 344 24.38 -26.24 22.54
CA ASP A 344 23.22 -27.13 22.65
C ASP A 344 22.12 -26.62 21.70
N TYR A 345 22.26 -26.94 20.42
CA TYR A 345 21.35 -26.53 19.35
C TYR A 345 20.73 -27.79 18.68
N PRO A 346 19.50 -27.71 18.14
CA PRO A 346 18.85 -28.81 17.41
C PRO A 346 19.58 -29.31 16.17
#